data_AF-A0A938DPU0-F1
#
_entry.id   AF-A0A938DPU0-F1
#
_cell.length_a   1.000
_cell.length_b   1.000
_cell.length_c   1.000
_cell.angle_alpha   90.00
_cell.angle_beta   90.00
_cell.angle_gamma   90.00
#
_symmetry.space_group_name_H-M   'P 1'
#
loop_
_entity.id
_entity.type
_entity.pdbx_description
1 polymer ?
#
loop_
_entity_poly.entity_id
_entity_poly.type
_entity_poly.pdbx_seq_one_letter_code
_entity_poly.pdbx_strand_id
1 'polypeptide(L)'
;AFAARVVAADDARIGLPELGLGLIPGAGGTVSIPRRAGRQTLLRMVWNGEPIDAYRARRWGLVDEVVPPSRLETRLHEAAEEL
;
A
#
# COMPACT_ATOMS: atom_id res chain seq x y z
N ALA A 1 -3.29 3.44 6.09
CA ALA A 1 -2.97 4.63 5.31
C ALA A 1 -3.74 5.81 5.85
N PHE A 2 -3.07 6.94 6.07
CA PHE A 2 -3.71 8.17 6.54
C PHE A 2 -4.34 8.98 5.39
N ALA A 3 -4.04 8.62 4.15
CA ALA A 3 -4.65 9.23 2.98
C ALA A 3 -6.05 8.67 2.72
N ALA A 4 -6.99 9.55 2.37
CA ALA A 4 -8.33 9.19 1.92
C ALA A 4 -8.27 8.33 0.66
N ARG A 5 -7.38 8.68 -0.28
CA ARG A 5 -7.14 7.97 -1.53
C ARG A 5 -5.67 7.57 -1.66
N VAL A 6 -5.40 6.39 -2.21
CA VAL A 6 -4.06 5.88 -2.52
C VAL A 6 -4.02 5.43 -3.97
N VAL A 7 -3.19 6.11 -4.76
CA VAL A 7 -2.88 5.74 -6.15
C VAL A 7 -1.44 5.23 -6.19
N ALA A 8 -1.19 4.15 -6.91
CA ALA A 8 0.15 3.57 -7.07
C ALA A 8 0.54 3.48 -8.55
N ALA A 9 1.84 3.61 -8.83
CA ALA A 9 2.38 3.20 -10.12
C ALA A 9 2.31 1.67 -10.28
N ASP A 10 2.19 1.16 -11.49
CA ASP A 10 2.09 -0.27 -11.78
C ASP A 10 3.36 -1.07 -11.45
N ASP A 11 4.51 -0.41 -11.39
CA ASP A 11 5.82 -0.94 -11.00
C ASP A 11 6.09 -0.85 -9.48
N ALA A 12 5.16 -0.29 -8.70
CA ALA A 12 5.33 -0.13 -7.27
C ALA A 12 5.42 -1.48 -6.54
N ARG A 13 6.34 -1.56 -5.59
CA ARG A 13 6.53 -2.69 -4.67
C ARG A 13 6.26 -2.22 -3.24
N ILE A 14 5.35 -2.89 -2.55
CA ILE A 14 4.89 -2.51 -1.21
C ILE A 14 5.15 -3.66 -0.25
N GLY A 15 5.83 -3.43 0.86
CA GLY A 15 6.18 -4.49 1.80
C GLY A 15 6.47 -3.98 3.20
N LEU A 16 6.61 -4.93 4.14
CA LEU A 16 6.98 -4.70 5.53
C LEU A 16 8.16 -5.62 5.87
N PRO A 17 9.42 -5.18 5.63
CA PRO A 17 10.61 -6.01 5.78
C PRO A 17 11.06 -6.20 7.23
N GLU A 18 10.41 -5.55 8.20
CA GLU A 18 10.87 -5.42 9.59
C GLU A 18 11.05 -6.77 10.29
N LEU A 19 10.20 -7.76 9.99
CA LEU A 19 10.27 -9.09 10.61
C LEU A 19 11.59 -9.79 10.26
N GLY A 20 12.08 -9.63 9.03
CA GLY A 20 13.37 -10.16 8.59
C GLY A 20 14.57 -9.52 9.31
N LEU A 21 14.36 -8.37 9.95
CA LEU A 21 15.35 -7.68 10.77
C LEU A 21 15.18 -7.95 12.27
N GLY A 22 14.26 -8.85 12.65
CA GLY A 22 13.91 -9.08 14.05
C GLY A 22 13.10 -7.95 14.69
N LEU A 23 12.45 -7.12 13.88
CA LEU A 23 11.68 -5.96 14.30
C LEU A 23 10.18 -6.14 14.03
N ILE A 24 9.37 -5.37 14.75
CA ILE A 24 7.93 -5.22 14.48
C ILE A 24 7.74 -3.93 13.66
N PRO A 25 6.86 -3.91 12.63
CA PRO A 25 6.58 -2.69 11.87
C PRO A 25 6.12 -1.52 12.76
N GLY A 26 7.04 -0.56 12.97
CA GLY A 26 6.89 0.54 13.93
C GLY A 26 6.43 1.87 13.31
N ALA A 27 6.60 2.05 11.99
CA ALA A 27 6.23 3.29 11.29
C ALA A 27 4.72 3.39 10.98
N GLY A 28 3.88 2.81 11.85
CA GLY A 28 2.42 2.84 11.71
C GLY A 28 1.85 1.78 10.74
N GLY A 29 2.64 0.89 10.18
CA GLY A 29 2.14 -0.21 9.32
C GLY A 29 1.15 -1.13 10.06
N THR A 30 1.48 -1.50 11.30
CA THR A 30 0.63 -2.28 12.23
C THR A 30 -0.68 -1.58 12.57
N VAL A 31 -0.73 -0.25 12.45
CA VAL A 31 -1.87 0.59 12.84
C VAL A 31 -2.73 0.94 11.62
N SER A 32 -2.10 1.15 10.47
CA SER A 32 -2.72 1.79 9.32
C SER A 32 -3.16 0.78 8.25
N ILE A 33 -2.51 -0.37 8.14
CA ILE A 33 -2.90 -1.43 7.20
C ILE A 33 -4.17 -2.15 7.68
N PRO A 34 -4.32 -2.54 8.96
CA PRO A 34 -5.55 -3.18 9.40
C PRO A 34 -6.80 -2.33 9.22
N ARG A 35 -6.68 -1.00 9.37
CA ARG A 35 -7.80 -0.06 9.15
C ARG A 35 -8.20 0.07 7.68
N ARG A 36 -7.24 -0.10 6.76
CA ARG A 36 -7.47 0.09 5.32
C ARG A 36 -7.85 -1.21 4.60
N ALA A 37 -7.13 -2.30 4.91
CA ALA A 37 -7.19 -3.55 4.18
C ALA A 37 -7.45 -4.77 5.09
N GLY A 38 -7.76 -4.56 6.36
CA GLY A 38 -8.02 -5.61 7.34
C GLY A 38 -6.77 -6.28 7.91
N ARG A 39 -6.91 -6.89 9.09
CA ARG A 39 -5.81 -7.55 9.80
C ARG A 39 -5.14 -8.68 9.00
N GLN A 40 -5.92 -9.39 8.18
CA GLN A 40 -5.40 -10.52 7.39
C GLN A 40 -4.43 -10.06 6.30
N THR A 41 -4.63 -8.86 5.76
CA THR A 41 -3.71 -8.27 4.79
C THR A 41 -2.39 -7.91 5.46
N LEU A 42 -2.43 -7.26 6.63
CA LEU A 42 -1.22 -7.00 7.43
C LEU A 42 -0.46 -8.30 7.71
N LEU A 43 -1.14 -9.31 8.26
CA LEU A 43 -0.50 -10.57 8.63
C LEU A 43 0.13 -11.27 7.43
N ARG A 44 -0.51 -11.25 6.25
CA ARG A 44 0.06 -11.81 5.03
C ARG A 44 1.33 -11.08 4.57
N MET A 45 1.35 -9.75 4.63
CA MET A 45 2.52 -8.94 4.24
C MET A 45 3.69 -9.11 5.21
N VAL A 46 3.39 -9.30 6.49
CA VAL A 46 4.39 -9.43 7.55
C VAL A 46 4.95 -10.86 7.59
N TRP A 47 4.09 -11.88 7.46
CA TRP A 47 4.49 -13.29 7.57
C TRP A 47 5.50 -13.73 6.51
N ASN A 48 5.30 -13.32 5.24
CA ASN A 48 6.23 -13.67 4.17
C ASN A 48 7.40 -12.67 4.06
N GLY A 49 7.24 -11.44 4.54
CA GLY A 49 8.21 -10.34 4.35
C GLY A 49 8.43 -9.95 2.89
N GLU A 50 7.69 -10.54 1.94
CA GLU A 50 7.88 -10.32 0.51
C GLU A 50 7.06 -9.10 0.04
N PRO A 51 7.69 -8.15 -0.66
CA PRO A 51 6.96 -7.02 -1.23
C PRO A 51 5.95 -7.48 -2.28
N ILE A 52 4.71 -7.03 -2.15
CA ILE A 52 3.64 -7.25 -3.11
C ILE A 52 3.67 -6.20 -4.23
N ASP A 53 3.21 -6.58 -5.41
CA ASP A 53 3.01 -5.67 -6.55
C ASP A 53 1.78 -4.76 -6.37
N ALA A 54 1.73 -3.66 -7.12
CA ALA A 54 0.66 -2.67 -7.08
C ALA A 54 -0.74 -3.26 -7.35
N TYR A 55 -0.83 -4.21 -8.30
CA TYR A 55 -2.11 -4.83 -8.66
C TYR A 55 -2.65 -5.72 -7.53
N ARG A 56 -1.77 -6.46 -6.84
CA ARG A 56 -2.10 -7.25 -5.66
C ARG A 56 -2.50 -6.35 -4.51
N ALA A 57 -1.77 -5.25 -4.29
CA ALA A 57 -2.13 -4.24 -3.30
C ALA A 57 -3.53 -3.66 -3.56
N ARG A 58 -3.87 -3.39 -4.83
CA ARG A 58 -5.23 -2.97 -5.22
C ARG A 58 -6.29 -4.03 -4.93
N ARG A 59 -6.05 -5.29 -5.33
CA ARG A 59 -6.95 -6.41 -5.03
C ARG A 59 -7.19 -6.61 -3.53
N TRP A 60 -6.20 -6.28 -2.71
CA TRP A 60 -6.28 -6.40 -1.25
C TRP A 60 -6.91 -5.17 -0.57
N GLY A 61 -7.28 -4.13 -1.32
CA GLY A 61 -7.84 -2.88 -0.77
C GLY A 61 -6.80 -1.97 -0.13
N LEU A 62 -5.50 -2.21 -0.35
CA LEU A 62 -4.43 -1.34 0.13
C LEU A 62 -4.26 -0.10 -0.75
N VAL A 63 -4.53 -0.24 -2.05
CA VAL A 63 -4.45 0.79 -3.09
C VAL A 63 -5.82 0.90 -3.77
N ASP A 64 -6.27 2.10 -4.09
CA ASP A 64 -7.55 2.31 -4.77
C ASP A 64 -7.39 2.17 -6.30
N GLU A 65 -6.30 2.72 -6.82
CA GLU A 65 -6.05 2.84 -8.25
C GLU A 65 -4.59 2.57 -8.60
N VAL A 66 -4.36 1.94 -9.75
CA VAL A 66 -3.04 1.65 -10.29
C VAL A 66 -2.93 2.26 -11.67
N VAL A 67 -1.86 3.01 -11.93
CA VAL A 67 -1.62 3.71 -13.19
C VAL A 67 -0.18 3.49 -13.67
N PRO A 68 0.12 3.69 -14.97
CA PRO A 68 1.51 3.74 -15.43
C PRO A 68 2.30 4.86 -14.72
N PRO A 69 3.62 4.71 -14.49
CA PRO A 69 4.44 5.71 -13.81
C PRO A 69 4.33 7.09 -14.46
N SER A 70 4.28 7.13 -15.80
CA SER A 70 4.15 8.37 -16.59
C SER A 70 2.84 9.13 -16.36
N ARG A 71 1.82 8.50 -15.77
CA ARG A 71 0.50 9.09 -15.48
C ARG A 71 0.32 9.42 -14.01
N LEU A 72 1.24 9.02 -13.13
CA LEU A 72 1.05 9.11 -11.68
C LEU A 72 0.83 10.55 -11.21
N GLU A 73 1.70 11.49 -11.60
CA GLU A 73 1.58 12.88 -11.17
C GLU A 73 0.29 13.55 -11.64
N THR A 74 -0.06 13.38 -12.92
CA THR A 74 -1.31 13.91 -13.48
C THR A 74 -2.51 13.34 -12.72
N ARG A 75 -2.51 12.03 -12.47
CA ARG A 75 -3.61 11.37 -11.79
C ARG A 75 -3.77 11.84 -10.35
N LEU A 76 -2.67 12.10 -9.65
CA LEU A 76 -2.69 12.62 -8.28
C LEU A 76 -3.31 14.03 -8.23
N HIS A 77 -3.05 14.88 -9.22
CA HIS A 77 -3.68 16.21 -9.32
C HIS A 77 -5.18 16.09 -9.55
N GLU A 78 -5.61 15.29 -10.54
CA GLU A 78 -7.04 15.03 -10.80
C GLU A 78 -7.74 14.46 -9.55
N ALA A 79 -7.10 13.51 -8.86
CA ALA A 79 -7.64 12.90 -7.65
C ALA A 79 -7.79 13.90 -6.48
N ALA A 80 -6.95 14.93 -6.44
CA ALA A 80 -7.02 15.98 -5.43
C ALA A 80 -8.15 16.98 -5.71
N GLU A 81 -8.48 17.23 -6.98
CA GLU A 81 -9.61 18.09 -7.38
C GLU A 81 -10.98 17.41 -7.17
N GLU A 82 -11.02 16.07 -7.15
CA GLU A 82 -12.24 15.29 -6.87
C GLU A 82 -12.65 15.27 -5.38
N LEU A 83 -11.78 15.73 -4.46
CA LEU A 83 -11.98 15.71 -3.00
C LEU A 83 -12.53 17.04 -2.47
#